data_AF-A0A0A9FVY1-F1
#
_entry.id   AF-A0A0A9FVY1-F1
#
_cell.length_a   1.000
_cell.length_b   1.000
_cell.length_c   1.000
_cell.angle_alpha   90.00
_cell.angle_beta   90.00
_cell.angle_gamma   90.00
#
_symmetry.space_group_name_H-M   'P 1'
#
loop_
_entity.id
_entity.type
_entity.pdbx_description
1 polymer ?
#
loop_
_entity_poly.entity_id
_entity_poly.type
_entity_poly.pdbx_seq_one_letter_code
_entity_poly.pdbx_strand_id
1 'polypeptide(L)'
;MDVLYVSESCEHLYQDDEGDLGFFGGIFKSFAMSKMKKMLIEKQAKFHPEVCPYCKAKLWNLMQANMIPRSAYVRLGAYDDSVEYYICLNGHILGLCTLIPISDSEDAKE
;
A
#
# COMPACT_ATOMS: atom_id res chain seq x y z
N MET A 1 3.51 -18.65 -6.92
CA MET A 1 3.54 -17.68 -5.80
C MET A 1 3.10 -16.35 -6.38
N ASP A 2 2.35 -15.53 -5.64
CA ASP A 2 1.96 -14.21 -6.13
C ASP A 2 3.22 -13.32 -6.11
N VAL A 3 3.65 -12.84 -7.28
CA VAL A 3 4.88 -12.03 -7.42
C VAL A 3 4.50 -10.56 -7.58
N LEU A 4 4.91 -9.74 -6.62
CA LEU A 4 4.73 -8.30 -6.60
C LEU A 4 6.06 -7.62 -6.96
N TYR A 5 6.04 -6.77 -7.97
CA TYR A 5 7.10 -5.82 -8.28
C TYR A 5 6.69 -4.46 -7.70
N VAL A 6 7.40 -3.98 -6.68
CA VAL A 6 7.20 -2.62 -6.15
C VAL A 6 8.13 -1.72 -6.94
N SER A 7 7.61 -0.67 -7.59
CA SER A 7 8.43 0.18 -8.46
C SER A 7 8.71 1.56 -7.90
N GLU A 8 7.97 2.04 -6.90
CA GLU A 8 8.18 3.39 -6.39
C GLU A 8 8.40 3.38 -4.88
N SER A 9 9.56 3.90 -4.50
CA SER A 9 9.91 4.38 -3.17
C SER A 9 8.83 5.32 -2.66
N CYS A 10 8.73 5.44 -1.35
CA CYS A 10 7.84 6.39 -0.71
C CYS A 10 7.99 7.81 -1.30
N GLU A 11 6.92 8.38 -1.86
CA GLU A 11 6.87 9.82 -2.12
C GLU A 11 6.28 10.50 -0.87
N HIS A 12 7.06 11.36 -0.21
CA HIS A 12 6.60 12.17 0.92
C HIS A 12 5.71 13.30 0.38
N LEU A 13 4.40 13.18 0.60
CA LEU A 13 3.42 14.11 0.02
C LEU A 13 3.26 15.40 0.82
N TYR A 14 3.40 15.33 2.15
CA TYR A 14 3.26 16.47 3.06
C TYR A 14 4.15 16.28 4.29
N GLN A 15 4.92 17.32 4.63
CA GLN A 15 5.64 17.47 5.89
C GLN A 15 4.81 18.46 6.73
N ASP A 16 3.98 17.97 7.64
CA ASP A 16 3.25 18.79 8.61
C ASP A 16 3.54 18.34 10.04
N ASP A 17 2.99 19.07 11.03
CA ASP A 17 3.18 18.75 12.45
C ASP A 17 2.51 17.41 12.87
N GLU A 18 1.69 16.78 12.02
CA GLU A 18 0.97 15.51 12.26
C GLU A 18 1.69 14.27 11.68
N GLY A 19 2.72 14.47 10.84
CA GLY A 19 3.65 13.41 10.40
C GLY A 19 3.69 13.20 8.88
N ASP A 20 4.79 12.64 8.39
CA ASP A 20 5.04 12.52 6.95
C ASP A 20 4.09 11.50 6.30
N LEU A 21 3.33 11.94 5.29
CA LEU A 21 2.48 11.05 4.49
C LEU A 21 3.26 10.41 3.35
N GLY A 22 3.25 9.08 3.32
CA GLY A 22 3.93 8.27 2.32
C GLY A 22 2.99 7.65 1.30
N PHE A 23 3.34 7.76 0.01
CA PHE A 23 2.67 7.05 -1.08
C PHE A 23 3.55 5.97 -1.69
N PHE A 24 2.96 4.79 -1.96
CA PHE A 24 3.67 3.62 -2.48
C PHE A 24 2.96 2.98 -3.67
N GLY A 25 3.71 2.78 -4.76
CA GLY A 25 3.22 2.15 -5.98
C GLY A 25 3.83 0.77 -6.24
N GLY A 26 3.01 -0.17 -6.70
CA GLY A 26 3.50 -1.48 -7.14
C GLY A 26 2.62 -2.12 -8.20
N ILE A 27 3.11 -3.21 -8.80
CA ILE A 27 2.38 -3.99 -9.81
C ILE A 27 2.62 -5.49 -9.64
N PHE A 28 1.55 -6.27 -9.70
CA PHE A 28 1.63 -7.72 -9.77
C PHE A 28 2.05 -8.20 -11.16
N LYS A 29 3.01 -9.14 -11.23
CA LYS A 29 3.40 -9.79 -12.49
C LYS A 29 2.22 -10.45 -13.21
N SER A 30 1.33 -11.08 -12.45
CA SER A 30 0.24 -11.91 -12.97
C SER A 30 -0.97 -11.89 -12.04
N PHE A 31 -1.53 -10.70 -11.82
CA PHE A 31 -2.64 -10.52 -10.87
C PHE A 31 -3.89 -11.34 -11.21
N ALA A 32 -4.19 -11.48 -12.51
CA ALA A 32 -5.39 -12.19 -12.98
C ALA A 32 -5.51 -13.62 -12.46
N MET A 33 -4.38 -14.29 -12.21
CA MET A 33 -4.31 -15.67 -11.70
C MET A 33 -3.85 -15.76 -10.24
N SER A 34 -3.69 -14.61 -9.56
CA SER A 34 -3.15 -14.54 -8.20
C SER A 34 -4.10 -15.12 -7.16
N LYS A 35 -3.54 -15.64 -6.06
CA LYS A 35 -4.33 -16.05 -4.88
C LYS A 35 -5.04 -14.84 -4.27
N MET A 36 -4.36 -13.69 -4.25
CA MET A 36 -4.95 -12.43 -3.78
C MET A 36 -6.26 -12.09 -4.49
N LYS A 37 -6.30 -12.16 -5.83
CA LYS A 37 -7.53 -11.89 -6.59
C LYS A 37 -8.66 -12.87 -6.24
N LYS A 38 -8.34 -14.16 -6.09
CA LYS A 38 -9.32 -15.18 -5.66
C LYS A 38 -9.91 -14.84 -4.30
N MET A 39 -9.06 -14.52 -3.32
CA MET A 39 -9.50 -14.14 -1.98
C MET A 39 -10.36 -12.87 -1.96
N LEU A 40 -10.04 -11.86 -2.78
CA LEU A 40 -10.85 -10.64 -2.89
C LEU A 40 -12.27 -10.95 -3.39
N ILE A 41 -12.39 -11.85 -4.36
CA ILE A 41 -13.68 -12.30 -4.89
C ILE A 41 -14.44 -13.12 -3.85
N GLU A 42 -13.78 -14.09 -3.21
CA GLU A 42 -14.36 -14.95 -2.16
C GLU A 42 -14.89 -14.14 -0.97
N LYS A 43 -14.15 -13.09 -0.57
CA LYS A 43 -14.54 -12.16 0.50
C LYS A 43 -15.53 -11.08 0.06
N GLN A 44 -15.92 -11.06 -1.22
CA GLN A 44 -16.79 -10.04 -1.82
C GLN A 44 -16.31 -8.61 -1.51
N ALA A 45 -14.99 -8.41 -1.61
CA ALA A 45 -14.34 -7.13 -1.34
C ALA A 45 -14.99 -6.01 -2.16
N LYS A 46 -15.28 -4.89 -1.51
CA LYS A 46 -15.92 -3.74 -2.16
C LYS A 46 -14.89 -2.97 -2.98
N PHE A 47 -15.39 -2.38 -4.06
CA PHE A 47 -14.59 -1.41 -4.80
C PHE A 47 -14.58 -0.07 -4.07
N HIS A 48 -13.41 0.56 -4.03
CA HIS A 48 -13.25 1.96 -3.68
C HIS A 48 -14.02 2.84 -4.69
N PRO A 49 -14.56 4.00 -4.28
CA PRO A 49 -15.23 4.93 -5.19
C PRO A 49 -14.32 5.43 -6.32
N GLU A 50 -13.02 5.56 -6.02
CA GLU A 50 -12.02 6.00 -7.00
C GLU A 50 -11.53 4.88 -7.92
N VAL A 51 -10.87 5.27 -9.00
CA VAL A 51 -10.27 4.38 -9.99
C VAL A 51 -8.75 4.46 -9.95
N CYS A 52 -8.09 3.42 -10.44
CA CYS A 52 -6.63 3.35 -10.51
C CYS A 52 -6.07 4.58 -11.25
N PRO A 53 -5.13 5.34 -10.67
CA PRO A 53 -4.60 6.53 -11.33
C PRO A 53 -3.85 6.17 -12.62
N TYR A 54 -3.20 5.00 -12.65
CA TYR A 54 -2.42 4.51 -13.78
C TYR A 54 -3.26 3.99 -14.96
N CYS A 55 -4.30 3.19 -14.71
CA CYS A 55 -5.04 2.49 -15.78
C CYS A 55 -6.56 2.66 -15.74
N LYS A 56 -7.08 3.48 -14.83
CA LYS A 56 -8.51 3.81 -14.66
C LYS A 56 -9.44 2.62 -14.36
N ALA A 57 -8.88 1.44 -14.09
CA ALA A 57 -9.64 0.28 -13.64
C ALA A 57 -10.15 0.47 -12.19
N LYS A 58 -11.26 -0.20 -11.84
CA LYS A 58 -11.79 -0.19 -10.46
C LYS A 58 -10.75 -0.67 -9.46
N LEU A 59 -10.73 -0.04 -8.29
CA LEU A 59 -9.84 -0.35 -7.16
C LEU A 59 -10.62 -1.14 -6.10
N TRP A 60 -10.09 -2.24 -5.59
CA TRP A 60 -10.56 -2.89 -4.37
C TRP A 60 -9.95 -2.21 -3.14
N ASN A 61 -10.75 -2.04 -2.10
CA ASN A 61 -10.30 -1.61 -0.77
C ASN A 61 -9.89 -2.86 0.04
N LEU A 62 -8.60 -3.02 0.32
CA LEU A 62 -8.08 -4.18 1.07
C LEU A 62 -8.39 -4.09 2.57
N MET A 63 -8.67 -2.89 3.08
CA MET A 63 -8.97 -2.66 4.50
C MET A 63 -10.28 -3.31 4.87
N GLN A 64 -11.31 -3.02 4.06
CA GLN A 64 -12.64 -3.60 4.25
C GLN A 64 -12.65 -5.12 4.06
N ALA A 65 -11.71 -5.67 3.28
CA ALA A 65 -11.55 -7.10 3.10
C ALA A 65 -10.73 -7.79 4.21
N ASN A 66 -10.12 -7.01 5.12
CA ASN A 66 -9.12 -7.46 6.10
C ASN A 66 -7.99 -8.25 5.42
N MET A 67 -7.41 -7.65 4.37
CA MET A 67 -6.42 -8.29 3.49
C MET A 67 -5.07 -7.57 3.46
N ILE A 68 -4.83 -6.56 4.31
CA ILE A 68 -3.49 -5.99 4.45
C ILE A 68 -2.53 -7.05 5.01
N PRO A 69 -1.40 -7.32 4.33
CA PRO A 69 -0.35 -8.12 4.92
C PRO A 69 0.20 -7.42 6.16
N ARG A 70 0.37 -8.14 7.29
CA ARG A 70 1.05 -7.57 8.46
C ARG A 70 2.43 -7.02 8.09
N SER A 71 3.19 -7.68 7.21
CA SER A 71 4.49 -7.14 6.79
C SER A 71 4.44 -5.81 6.02
N ALA A 72 3.25 -5.29 5.66
CA ALA A 72 3.12 -4.01 4.99
C ALA A 72 3.60 -2.85 5.88
N TYR A 73 3.17 -2.75 7.14
CA TYR A 73 3.59 -1.65 8.02
C TYR A 73 5.11 -1.59 8.18
N VAL A 74 5.77 -2.74 8.37
CA VAL A 74 7.24 -2.84 8.47
C VAL A 74 7.91 -2.39 7.18
N ARG A 75 7.41 -2.84 6.03
CA ARG A 75 8.00 -2.52 4.73
C ARG A 75 7.83 -1.06 4.34
N LEU A 76 6.78 -0.41 4.84
CA LEU A 76 6.47 0.97 4.56
C LEU A 76 7.05 1.94 5.61
N GLY A 77 7.59 1.43 6.72
CA GLY A 77 8.06 2.27 7.82
C GLY A 77 6.92 3.08 8.44
N ALA A 78 5.74 2.48 8.56
CA ALA A 78 4.50 3.16 8.96
C ALA A 78 3.98 2.66 10.31
N TYR A 79 3.14 3.46 10.96
CA TYR A 79 2.38 3.01 12.14
C TYR A 79 1.37 1.90 11.75
N ASP A 80 1.21 0.90 12.61
CA ASP A 80 0.43 -0.34 12.35
C ASP A 80 -1.02 -0.09 11.88
N ASP A 81 -1.65 1.01 12.29
CA ASP A 81 -3.04 1.38 12.02
C ASP A 81 -3.19 2.49 10.97
N SER A 82 -2.08 3.00 10.44
CA SER A 82 -2.06 4.15 9.53
C SER A 82 -1.97 3.78 8.06
N VAL A 83 -2.08 2.49 7.70
CA VAL A 83 -1.83 2.02 6.33
C VAL A 83 -3.12 1.73 5.58
N GLU A 84 -3.33 2.41 4.47
CA GLU A 84 -4.36 2.10 3.49
C GLU A 84 -3.75 1.35 2.29
N TYR A 85 -4.43 0.30 1.82
CA TYR A 85 -4.04 -0.43 0.61
C TYR A 85 -5.20 -0.61 -0.36
N TYR A 86 -4.85 -0.41 -1.63
CA TYR A 86 -5.75 -0.60 -2.74
C TYR A 86 -5.09 -1.42 -3.84
N ILE A 87 -5.89 -2.17 -4.59
CA ILE A 87 -5.42 -2.86 -5.78
C ILE A 87 -6.44 -2.73 -6.91
N CYS A 88 -5.99 -2.45 -8.13
CA CYS A 88 -6.90 -2.41 -9.28
C CYS A 88 -7.10 -3.78 -9.91
N LEU A 89 -8.12 -3.91 -10.75
CA LEU A 89 -8.41 -5.14 -11.51
C LEU A 89 -7.25 -5.63 -12.39
N ASN A 90 -6.32 -4.73 -12.75
CA ASN A 90 -5.13 -5.02 -13.56
C ASN A 90 -3.88 -5.31 -12.71
N GLY A 91 -3.95 -5.19 -11.38
CA GLY A 91 -2.87 -5.57 -10.48
C GLY A 91 -1.93 -4.45 -10.02
N HIS A 92 -2.21 -3.18 -10.35
CA HIS A 92 -1.53 -2.05 -9.70
C HIS A 92 -1.97 -1.92 -8.24
N ILE A 93 -1.00 -1.84 -7.34
CA ILE A 93 -1.15 -1.58 -5.92
C ILE A 93 -0.90 -0.10 -5.66
N LEU A 94 -1.72 0.47 -4.77
CA LEU A 94 -1.53 1.79 -4.18
C LEU A 94 -1.52 1.62 -2.66
N GLY A 95 -0.50 2.13 -2.00
CA GLY A 95 -0.40 2.21 -0.55
C GLY A 95 -0.30 3.68 -0.13
N LEU A 96 -1.02 4.03 0.94
CA LEU A 96 -0.90 5.32 1.63
C LEU A 96 -0.62 5.02 3.09
N CYS A 97 0.29 5.74 3.72
CA CYS A 97 0.49 5.61 5.15
C CYS A 97 1.08 6.84 5.83
N THR A 98 0.88 6.94 7.14
CA THR A 98 1.65 7.86 7.98
C THR A 98 2.97 7.20 8.36
N LEU A 99 4.07 7.82 7.94
CA LEU A 99 5.41 7.31 8.16
C LEU A 99 5.83 7.57 9.61
N ILE A 100 6.61 6.65 10.14
CA ILE A 100 7.29 6.83 11.43
C ILE A 100 8.42 7.84 11.20
N PRO A 101 8.47 8.96 11.94
CA PRO A 101 9.56 9.92 11.83
C PRO A 101 10.89 9.23 12.07
N ILE A 102 11.85 9.44 11.16
CA ILE A 102 13.24 9.07 11.42
C ILE A 102 13.76 10.11 12.40
N SER A 103 13.85 9.75 13.68
CA SER A 103 14.57 10.57 14.65
C SER A 103 16.04 10.61 14.21
N ASP A 104 16.55 11.79 13.85
CA ASP A 104 17.98 12.00 13.65
C ASP A 104 18.71 11.71 14.97
N SER A 105 19.09 10.47 15.22
CA SER A 105 20.09 10.18 16.23
C SER A 105 21.46 10.47 15.63
N GLU A 106 21.78 11.75 15.47
CA GLU A 106 23.18 12.17 15.58
C GLU A 106 23.61 11.97 17.03
N ASP A 107 24.07 10.76 17.34
CA ASP A 107 24.85 10.47 18.53
C ASP A 107 26.00 9.52 18.15
N ALA A 108 26.71 9.88 17.08
CA ALA A 108 28.10 9.45 16.91
C ALA A 108 28.96 10.31 17.83
N LYS A 109 28.99 9.95 19.12
CA LYS A 109 29.97 10.49 20.06
C LYS A 109 31.35 9.94 19.69
N GLU A 110 32.31 10.87 19.57
CA GLU A 110 33.77 10.61 19.44
C GLU A 110 34.30 9.65 20.51
#